data_AF-A0A521FR82-F1
#
_entry.id   AF-A0A521FR82-F1
#
_cell.length_a   1.000
_cell.length_b   1.000
_cell.length_c   1.000
_cell.angle_alpha   90.00
_cell.angle_beta   90.00
_cell.angle_gamma   90.00
#
_symmetry.space_group_name_H-M   'P 1'
#
loop_
_entity.id
_entity.type
_entity.pdbx_description
1 polymer ?
#
loop_
_entity_poly.entity_id
_entity_poly.type
_entity_poly.pdbx_seq_one_letter_code
_entity_poly.pdbx_strand_id
1 'polypeptide(L)'
;MTSVEGDPGSGLRTAELSGELRRMALHLETAAVLELRAQRTADPLQVAVLLRRAEHRRQEAARLRERLAACGLALPPRGQRTPGVTPV
;
A
#
# COMPACT_ATOMS: atom_id res chain seq x y z
N MET A 1 -19.76 -25.19 -25.82
CA MET A 1 -20.07 -24.05 -24.93
C MET A 1 -19.61 -24.43 -23.53
N THR A 2 -18.41 -24.01 -23.14
CA THR A 2 -17.85 -24.27 -21.80
C THR A 2 -18.21 -23.09 -20.90
N SER A 3 -19.31 -23.22 -20.18
CA SER A 3 -19.61 -22.33 -19.05
C SER A 3 -18.56 -22.61 -17.98
N VAL A 4 -17.50 -21.79 -17.98
CA VAL A 4 -16.74 -21.54 -16.76
C VAL A 4 -17.70 -20.77 -15.85
N GLU A 5 -18.54 -21.50 -15.12
CA GLU A 5 -19.11 -20.95 -13.91
C GLU A 5 -17.93 -20.71 -12.97
N GLY A 6 -17.44 -19.47 -12.99
CA GLY A 6 -16.45 -19.03 -12.03
C GLY A 6 -17.02 -19.25 -10.64
N ASP A 7 -16.33 -20.04 -9.83
CA ASP A 7 -16.65 -20.24 -8.42
C ASP A 7 -16.97 -18.87 -7.78
N PRO A 8 -18.20 -18.64 -7.29
CA PRO A 8 -18.57 -17.36 -6.67
C PRO A 8 -17.66 -17.03 -5.48
N GLY A 9 -17.06 -18.05 -4.84
CA GLY A 9 -16.04 -17.87 -3.80
C GLY A 9 -14.72 -17.28 -4.31
N SER A 10 -14.38 -17.45 -5.58
CA SER A 10 -13.18 -16.85 -6.19
C SER A 10 -13.34 -15.34 -6.44
N GLY A 11 -14.54 -14.90 -6.84
CA GLY A 11 -14.84 -13.48 -7.06
C GLY A 11 -14.79 -12.66 -5.77
N LEU A 12 -15.37 -13.18 -4.69
CA LEU A 12 -15.35 -12.54 -3.37
C LEU A 12 -13.93 -12.40 -2.83
N ARG A 13 -13.11 -13.46 -2.91
CA ARG A 13 -11.69 -13.43 -2.53
C ARG A 13 -10.91 -12.37 -3.32
N THR A 14 -11.17 -12.25 -4.62
CA THR A 14 -10.50 -11.25 -5.47
C THR A 14 -10.89 -9.82 -5.06
N ALA A 15 -12.17 -9.58 -4.77
CA ALA A 15 -12.67 -8.28 -4.31
C ALA A 15 -12.06 -7.89 -2.95
N GLU A 16 -11.96 -8.84 -2.00
CA GLU A 16 -11.30 -8.63 -0.71
C GLU A 16 -9.83 -8.25 -0.87
N LEU A 17 -9.07 -9.01 -1.66
CA LEU A 17 -7.67 -8.71 -1.94
C LEU A 17 -7.49 -7.34 -2.60
N SER A 18 -8.38 -6.97 -3.54
CA SER A 18 -8.38 -5.64 -4.16
C SER A 18 -8.66 -4.52 -3.15
N GLY A 19 -9.55 -4.77 -2.18
CA GLY A 19 -9.86 -3.86 -1.10
C GLY A 19 -8.69 -3.65 -0.14
N GLU A 20 -7.97 -4.73 0.20
CA GLU A 20 -6.76 -4.67 1.03
C GLU A 20 -5.61 -3.95 0.29
N LEU A 21 -5.45 -4.16 -1.02
CA LEU A 21 -4.49 -3.42 -1.85
C LEU A 21 -4.80 -1.92 -1.87
N ARG A 22 -6.08 -1.55 -2.03
CA ARG A 22 -6.52 -0.14 -1.98
C ARG A 22 -6.26 0.47 -0.61
N ARG A 23 -6.55 -0.24 0.48
CA ARG A 23 -6.26 0.22 1.85
C ARG A 23 -4.76 0.40 2.08
N MET A 24 -3.94 -0.53 1.58
CA MET A 24 -2.48 -0.42 1.63
C MET A 24 -2.01 0.85 0.92
N ALA A 25 -2.45 1.08 -0.33
CA ALA A 25 -2.10 2.29 -1.09
C ALA A 25 -2.51 3.57 -0.35
N LEU A 26 -3.72 3.63 0.20
CA LEU A 26 -4.22 4.78 0.96
C LEU A 26 -3.34 5.11 2.18
N HIS A 27 -2.91 4.10 2.95
CA HIS A 27 -2.02 4.32 4.08
C HIS A 27 -0.70 4.94 3.64
N LEU A 28 -0.18 4.50 2.50
CA LEU A 28 1.10 4.95 1.98
C LEU A 28 1.03 6.37 1.43
N GLU A 29 -0.04 6.71 0.72
CA GLU A 29 -0.31 8.08 0.29
C GLU A 29 -0.49 9.02 1.49
N THR A 30 -1.25 8.57 2.50
CA THR A 30 -1.43 9.33 3.74
C THR A 30 -0.10 9.58 4.44
N ALA A 31 0.79 8.57 4.51
CA ALA A 31 2.12 8.74 5.07
C ALA A 31 2.92 9.83 4.33
N ALA A 32 2.94 9.77 2.99
CA ALA A 32 3.65 10.76 2.17
C ALA A 32 3.10 12.19 2.36
N VAL A 33 1.77 12.34 2.47
CA VAL A 33 1.15 13.64 2.74
C VAL A 33 1.54 14.18 4.12
N LEU A 34 1.58 13.31 5.14
CA LEU A 34 1.99 13.71 6.49
C LEU A 34 3.46 14.14 6.54
N GLU A 35 4.35 13.46 5.81
CA GLU A 35 5.75 13.87 5.67
C GLU A 35 5.90 15.20 4.95
N LEU A 36 5.17 15.40 3.85
CA LEU A 36 5.17 16.67 3.13
C LEU A 36 4.66 17.83 4.00
N ARG A 37 3.65 17.58 4.84
CA ARG A 37 3.16 18.57 5.82
C ARG A 37 4.21 18.86 6.89
N ALA A 38 4.90 17.85 7.38
CA ALA A 38 5.97 18.02 8.37
C ALA A 38 7.09 18.92 7.82
N GLN A 39 7.49 18.74 6.55
CA GLN A 39 8.48 19.59 5.87
C GLN A 39 8.08 21.07 5.78
N ARG A 40 6.78 21.37 5.83
CA ARG A 40 6.22 22.72 5.73
C ARG A 40 5.83 23.33 7.09
N THR A 41 6.05 22.61 8.19
CA THR A 41 5.62 23.03 9.53
C THR A 41 6.80 23.57 10.33
N ALA A 42 6.65 24.77 10.92
CA ALA A 42 7.70 25.42 11.69
C ALA A 42 7.78 24.95 13.16
N ASP A 43 6.66 24.49 13.73
CA ASP A 43 6.59 24.01 15.12
C ASP A 43 7.19 22.59 15.24
N PRO A 44 8.30 22.41 15.97
CA PRO A 44 8.97 21.11 16.12
C PRO A 44 8.10 20.03 16.77
N LEU A 45 7.18 20.40 17.67
CA LEU A 45 6.28 19.44 18.32
C LEU A 45 5.27 18.90 17.31
N GLN A 46 4.72 19.76 16.46
CA GLN A 46 3.82 19.34 15.38
C GLN A 46 4.54 18.49 14.34
N VAL A 47 5.79 18.84 13.97
CA VAL A 47 6.63 18.00 13.10
C VAL A 47 6.77 16.59 13.67
N ALA A 48 7.12 16.46 14.96
CA ALA A 48 7.27 15.15 15.60
C ALA A 48 5.97 14.33 15.58
N VAL A 49 4.81 14.97 15.81
CA VAL A 49 3.50 14.30 15.73
C VAL A 49 3.19 13.83 14.31
N LEU A 50 3.43 14.68 13.30
CA LEU A 50 3.19 14.34 11.90
C LEU A 50 4.06 13.16 11.44
N LEU A 51 5.35 13.18 11.78
CA LEU A 51 6.28 12.09 11.46
C LEU A 51 5.90 10.78 12.16
N ARG A 52 5.52 10.82 13.44
CA ARG A 52 5.03 9.63 14.16
C ARG A 52 3.79 9.04 13.49
N ARG A 53 2.87 9.89 13.05
CA ARG A 53 1.66 9.45 12.33
C ARG A 53 2.00 8.86 10.96
N ALA A 54 2.94 9.45 10.23
CA ALA A 54 3.39 8.92 8.95
C ALA A 54 4.00 7.51 9.11
N GLU A 55 4.82 7.33 10.14
CA GLU A 55 5.42 6.05 10.47
C GLU A 55 4.37 5.00 10.83
N HIS A 56 3.38 5.35 11.67
CA HIS A 56 2.27 4.46 11.98
C HIS A 56 1.53 4.01 10.71
N ARG A 57 1.30 4.93 9.75
CA ARG A 57 0.67 4.57 8.46
C ARG A 57 1.52 3.61 7.63
N ARG A 58 2.85 3.76 7.62
CA ARG A 58 3.75 2.80 6.97
C ARG A 58 3.68 1.41 7.60
N GLN A 59 3.61 1.34 8.93
CA GLN A 59 3.49 0.08 9.65
C GLN A 59 2.18 -0.64 9.31
N GLU A 60 1.06 0.07 9.27
CA GLU A 60 -0.23 -0.51 8.84
C GLU A 60 -0.16 -1.04 7.40
N ALA A 61 0.44 -0.28 6.48
CA ALA A 61 0.64 -0.76 5.12
C ALA A 61 1.56 -1.99 5.03
N ALA A 62 2.59 -2.08 5.88
CA ALA A 62 3.47 -3.24 5.95
C ALA A 62 2.70 -4.49 6.44
N ARG A 63 1.86 -4.35 7.46
CA ARG A 63 0.98 -5.45 7.92
C ARG A 63 0.02 -5.91 6.84
N LEU A 64 -0.58 -4.98 6.10
CA LEU A 64 -1.45 -5.33 4.97
C LEU A 64 -0.69 -6.09 3.88
N ARG A 65 0.54 -5.65 3.58
CA ARG A 65 1.41 -6.32 2.63
C ARG A 65 1.77 -7.75 3.06
N GLU A 66 2.07 -7.98 4.34
CA GLU A 66 2.32 -9.32 4.89
C GLU A 66 1.09 -10.22 4.77
N ARG A 67 -0.10 -9.69 5.09
CA ARG A 67 -1.36 -10.43 4.90
C ARG A 67 -1.60 -10.79 3.44
N LEU A 68 -1.39 -9.85 2.52
CA LEU A 68 -1.52 -10.08 1.08
C LEU A 68 -0.51 -11.13 0.58
N ALA A 69 0.74 -11.08 1.06
CA ALA A 69 1.76 -12.07 0.72
C ALA A 69 1.39 -13.48 1.23
N ALA A 70 0.81 -13.58 2.44
CA ALA A 70 0.28 -14.84 2.95
C ALA A 70 -0.88 -15.41 2.11
N CYS A 71 -1.64 -14.55 1.44
CA CYS A 71 -2.66 -14.93 0.45
C CYS A 71 -2.09 -15.26 -0.95
N GLY A 72 -0.76 -15.28 -1.11
CA GLY A 72 -0.09 -15.62 -2.37
C GLY A 72 0.15 -14.44 -3.32
N LEU A 73 -0.16 -13.20 -2.92
CA LEU A 73 0.19 -12.02 -3.71
C LEU A 73 1.64 -11.60 -3.45
N ALA A 74 2.54 -11.98 -4.36
CA ALA A 74 3.91 -11.49 -4.37
C ALA A 74 3.94 -10.01 -4.77
N LEU A 75 3.89 -9.11 -3.79
CA LEU A 75 4.06 -7.68 -4.05
C LEU A 75 5.56 -7.34 -4.14
N PRO A 76 6.00 -6.48 -5.09
CA PRO A 76 7.40 -6.05 -5.15
C PRO A 76 7.76 -5.18 -3.93
N PRO A 77 8.97 -5.29 -3.37
CA PRO A 77 9.40 -4.45 -2.24
C PRO A 77 9.35 -2.98 -2.65
N ARG A 78 8.92 -2.12 -1.71
CA ARG A 78 8.83 -0.67 -1.94
C ARG A 78 10.24 -0.15 -2.20
N GLY A 79 10.52 0.24 -3.44
CA GLY A 79 11.82 0.74 -3.86
C GLY A 79 12.16 0.43 -5.32
N GLN A 80 11.57 -0.60 -5.92
CA GLN A 80 11.75 -0.89 -7.34
C GLN A 80 10.79 -0.04 -8.18
N ARG A 81 11.07 1.27 -8.29
CA ARG A 81 10.89 1.91 -9.59
C ARG A 81 12.00 1.32 -10.45
N THR A 82 11.68 0.36 -11.33
CA THR A 82 12.59 -0.01 -12.40
C THR A 82 12.88 1.27 -13.20
N PRO A 83 14.10 1.82 -13.14
CA PRO A 83 14.47 2.90 -14.03
C PRO A 83 14.54 2.29 -15.43
N GLY A 84 13.74 2.83 -16.35
CA GLY A 84 13.83 2.69 -17.80
C GLY A 84 14.49 1.42 -18.34
N VAL A 85 13.67 0.46 -18.78
CA VAL A 85 14.04 -0.32 -19.96
C VAL A 85 13.92 0.63 -21.15
N THR A 86 15.01 1.29 -21.51
CA THR A 86 15.23 1.78 -22.87
C THR A 86 15.87 0.64 -23.65
N PRO A 87 15.17 0.03 -24.64
CA PRO A 87 15.83 -0.86 -25.58
C PRO A 87 16.79 -0.05 -26.45
N VAL A 88 17.99 -0.59 -26.63
CA VAL A 88 19.04 -0.13 -27.56
C VAL A 88 18.56 -0.19 -29.00
#